data_AF-A0A841ZK46-F1
#
_entry.id   AF-A0A841ZK46-F1
#
_cell.length_a   1.000
_cell.length_b   1.000
_cell.length_c   1.000
_cell.angle_alpha   90.00
_cell.angle_beta   90.00
_cell.angle_gamma   90.00
#
_symmetry.space_group_name_H-M   'P 1'
#
loop_
_entity.id
_entity.type
_entity.pdbx_description
1 polymer ?
#
loop_
_entity_poly.entity_id
_entity_poly.type
_entity_poly.pdbx_seq_one_letter_code
_entity_poly.pdbx_strand_id
1 'polypeptide(L)' 'MLPGMTGHELLREIRKISDTPILMEKFGFESLKQEWWHYSLKDEIYPNKYFDFLVS' A
#
# COMPACT_ATOMS: atom_id res chain seq x y z
N MET A 1 18.97 11.98 -8.57
CA MET A 1 19.31 11.02 -7.51
C MET A 1 20.37 11.65 -6.62
N LEU A 2 20.18 11.64 -5.30
CA LEU A 2 21.22 12.08 -4.36
C LEU A 2 22.35 11.03 -4.35
N PRO A 3 23.63 11.43 -4.19
CA PRO A 3 24.74 10.49 -4.18
C PRO A 3 24.59 9.49 -3.03
N GLY A 4 24.66 8.19 -3.33
CA GLY A 4 24.68 7.12 -2.31
C GLY A 4 23.34 6.49 -1.94
N MET A 5 22.20 6.97 -2.48
CA MET A 5 20.91 6.27 -2.36
C MET A 5 20.45 5.72 -3.70
N THR A 6 20.09 4.44 -3.70
CA THR A 6 19.31 3.80 -4.77
C THR A 6 17.88 4.34 -4.78
N GLY A 7 17.17 4.17 -5.90
CA GLY A 7 15.77 4.61 -6.02
C GLY A 7 14.84 3.98 -4.97
N HIS A 8 15.09 2.72 -4.59
CA HIS A 8 14.32 2.01 -3.56
C HIS A 8 14.53 2.58 -2.16
N GLU A 9 15.76 3.01 -1.84
CA GLU A 9 16.07 3.66 -0.56
C GLU A 9 15.37 5.01 -0.45
N LEU A 10 15.36 5.81 -1.52
CA LEU A 10 14.65 7.08 -1.56
C LEU A 10 13.14 6.89 -1.34
N LEU A 11 12.52 5.90 -1.99
CA LEU A 11 11.09 5.60 -1.82
C LEU A 11 10.76 5.16 -0.39
N ARG A 12 11.67 4.44 0.28
CA ARG A 12 11.50 4.08 1.69
C ARG A 12 11.54 5.30 2.60
N GLU A 13 12.45 6.24 2.38
CA GLU A 13 12.51 7.47 3.18
C GLU A 13 11.28 8.35 2.95
N ILE A 14 10.82 8.49 1.69
CA ILE A 14 9.57 9.21 1.37
C ILE A 14 8.36 8.54 2.05
N ARG A 15 8.32 7.21 2.12
CA ARG A 15 7.25 6.49 2.82
C ARG A 15 7.26 6.76 4.33
N LYS A 16 8.44 6.84 4.96
CA LYS A 16 8.54 7.10 6.42
C LYS A 16 8.00 8.47 6.83
N ILE A 17 8.07 9.46 5.94
CA ILE A 17 7.51 10.80 6.19
C ILE A 17 6.01 10.88 5.88
N SER A 18 5.40 9.81 5.34
CA SER A 18 3.97 9.77 5.01
C SER A 18 3.15 9.12 6.13
N ASP A 19 2.02 9.74 6.49
CA ASP A 19 1.08 9.19 7.49
C ASP A 19 0.17 8.09 6.93
N THR A 20 0.22 7.86 5.61
CA THR A 20 -0.69 6.95 4.90
C THR A 20 -0.75 5.54 5.49
N PRO A 21 0.38 4.86 5.81
CA PRO A 21 0.31 3.51 6.35
C PRO A 21 -0.43 3.43 7.69
N ILE A 22 -0.20 4.40 8.58
CA ILE A 22 -0.83 4.47 9.91
C ILE A 22 -2.34 4.65 9.76
N LEU A 23 -2.76 5.55 8.86
CA LEU A 23 -4.17 5.81 8.60
C LEU A 23 -4.86 4.56 8.06
N MET A 24 -4.26 3.90 7.06
CA MET A 24 -4.82 2.71 6.44
C MET A 24 -4.95 1.57 7.44
N GLU A 25 -3.92 1.31 8.26
CA GLU A 25 -3.95 0.28 9.30
C GLU A 25 -5.04 0.54 10.36
N LYS A 26 -5.23 1.80 10.76
CA LYS A 26 -6.29 2.20 11.70
C LYS A 26 -7.70 1.87 11.19
N PHE A 27 -7.91 1.88 9.87
CA PHE A 27 -9.20 1.58 9.24
C PHE A 27 -9.29 0.13 8.74
N GLY A 28 -8.42 -0.77 9.22
CA GLY A 28 -8.52 -2.19 8.95
C GLY A 28 -7.86 -2.64 7.64
N PHE A 29 -7.05 -1.78 7.02
CA PHE A 29 -6.27 -2.18 5.86
C PHE A 29 -4.92 -2.80 6.27
N GLU A 30 -4.37 -3.63 5.40
CA GLU A 30 -3.05 -4.24 5.49
C GLU A 30 -2.22 -3.82 4.27
N SER A 31 -0.97 -3.40 4.51
CA SER A 31 -0.05 -2.98 3.44
C SER A 31 0.71 -4.15 2.82
N LEU A 32 0.90 -4.12 1.50
CA LEU A 32 1.77 -5.05 0.79
C LEU A 32 3.20 -4.48 0.75
N LYS A 33 4.17 -5.19 1.33
CA LYS A 33 5.55 -4.68 1.49
C LYS A 33 6.25 -4.38 0.16
N GLN A 34 5.90 -5.14 -0.88
CA GLN A 34 6.49 -5.07 -2.21
C GLN A 34 5.95 -3.87 -3.02
N GLU A 35 4.74 -3.40 -2.70
CA GLU A 35 4.02 -2.37 -3.44
C GLU A 35 3.44 -1.36 -2.45
N TRP A 36 4.12 -0.23 -2.25
CA TRP A 36 3.78 0.71 -1.17
C TRP A 36 2.40 1.37 -1.31
N TRP A 37 1.86 1.42 -2.53
CA TRP A 37 0.52 1.91 -2.84
C TRP A 37 -0.57 0.85 -2.61
N HIS A 38 -0.21 -0.42 -2.43
CA HIS A 38 -1.16 -1.52 -2.38
C HIS A 38 -1.59 -1.80 -0.93
N TYR A 39 -2.90 -1.79 -0.71
CA TYR A 39 -3.55 -2.10 0.56
C TYR A 39 -4.75 -3.03 0.32
N SER A 40 -4.92 -4.02 1.20
CA SER A 40 -6.09 -4.91 1.22
C SER A 40 -6.87 -4.73 2.52
N LEU A 41 -8.19 -4.94 2.50
CA LEU A 41 -9.00 -4.93 3.72
C LEU A 41 -8.82 -6.27 4.47
N LYS A 42 -8.48 -6.24 5.77
CA LYS A 42 -8.22 -7.46 6.56
C LYS A 42 -9.46 -8.35 6.68
N ASP A 43 -10.60 -7.74 7.01
CA ASP A 43 -11.89 -8.40 7.15
C ASP A 43 -12.76 -8.17 5.90
N GLU A 44 -12.21 -8.50 4.73
CA GLU A 44 -12.94 -8.37 3.47
C GLU A 44 -14.14 -9.33 3.42
N ILE A 45 -15.28 -8.83 2.91
CA ILE A 45 -16.54 -9.59 2.83
C ILE A 45 -16.44 -10.73 1.78
N TYR A 46 -15.60 -10.56 0.76
CA TYR A 46 -15.51 -11.47 -0.38
C TYR A 46 -14.06 -11.86 -0.75
N PRO A 47 -13.26 -12.42 0.18
CA PRO A 47 -11.81 -12.59 -0.01
C PRO A 47 -11.43 -13.54 -1.16
N ASN A 48 -12.35 -14.41 -1.58
CA ASN A 48 -12.14 -15.40 -2.63
C ASN A 48 -13.07 -15.18 -3.84
N LYS A 49 -13.65 -13.99 -3.98
CA LYS A 49 -14.54 -13.66 -5.10
C LYS A 49 -13.89 -12.59 -5.97
N TYR A 50 -13.69 -12.95 -7.23
CA TYR A 50 -13.26 -12.03 -8.26
C TYR A 50 -14.49 -11.58 -9.03
N PHE A 51 -14.68 -10.27 -9.13
CA PHE A 51 -15.81 -9.69 -9.84
C PHE A 51 -15.43 -9.45 -11.30
N ASP A 52 -16.32 -9.85 -12.21
CA ASP A 52 -16.16 -9.65 -13.64
C ASP A 52 -17.36 -8.85 -14.17
N PHE A 53 -17.31 -7.54 -13.96
CA PHE A 53 -18.28 -6.59 -14.47
C PHE A 53 -17.57 -5.32 -14.98
N LEU A 54 -18.25 -4.58 -15.87
CA LEU A 54 -17.71 -3.34 -16.43
C LEU A 54 -17.63 -2.24 -15.37
N VAL A 55 -16.46 -1.61 -15.25
CA VAL A 55 -16.27 -0.39 -14.46
C VAL A 55 -16.47 0.80 -15.40
N SER A 56 -17.39 1.70 -15.07
CA SER A 56 -17.73 2.88 -15.85
C SER A 56 -17.54 4.16 -15.07
#